data_AF-A0A960L1I1-F1
#
_entry.id   AF-A0A960L1I1-F1
#
_cell.length_a   1.000
_cell.length_b   1.000
_cell.length_c   1.000
_cell.angle_alpha   90.00
_cell.angle_beta   90.00
_cell.angle_gamma   90.00
#
_symmetry.space_group_name_H-M   'P 1'
#
loop_
_entity.id
_entity.type
_entity.pdbx_description
1 polymer ?
#
loop_
_entity_poly.entity_id
_entity_poly.type
_entity_poly.pdbx_seq_one_letter_code
_entity_poly.pdbx_strand_id
1 'polypeptide(L)'
;MSFQFLSLSDTRFSLFFGKDSQSLAKLGVMTRVVDKNPGFPCRVSLQDAEIGERVLLLNFEHLPARSPFRSSHAIYDREGATQTHLPPNVVPEFLRARTLSLRAFDAQALMVNALLGNGSEVETEIAVLFSETNVERIHVHSAGPGCFLCEVQRA
;
A
#
# COMPACT_ATOMS: atom_id res chain seq x y z
N MET A 1 0.80 20.92 -8.50
CA MET A 1 1.94 20.13 -7.99
C MET A 1 1.73 18.70 -8.46
N SER A 2 2.77 18.01 -8.93
CA SER A 2 2.70 16.60 -9.33
C SER A 2 2.90 15.67 -8.14
N PHE A 3 2.24 14.51 -8.16
CA PHE A 3 2.43 13.44 -7.19
C PHE A 3 2.64 12.10 -7.89
N GLN A 4 3.26 11.16 -7.19
CA GLN A 4 3.57 9.82 -7.67
C GLN A 4 3.16 8.78 -6.63
N PHE A 5 2.38 7.78 -7.06
CA PHE A 5 2.13 6.58 -6.27
C PHE A 5 3.29 5.60 -6.42
N LEU A 6 3.73 5.02 -5.31
CA LEU A 6 4.84 4.09 -5.24
C LEU A 6 4.35 2.68 -4.90
N SER A 7 4.74 1.73 -5.75
CA SER A 7 4.61 0.30 -5.53
C SER A 7 5.80 -0.25 -4.73
N LEU A 8 5.62 -1.41 -4.12
CA LEU A 8 6.73 -2.17 -3.56
C LEU A 8 7.48 -2.92 -4.67
N SER A 9 8.80 -3.12 -4.48
CA SER A 9 9.60 -3.94 -5.38
C SER A 9 9.13 -5.40 -5.38
N ASP A 10 9.03 -5.95 -6.58
CA ASP A 10 8.73 -7.36 -6.87
C ASP A 10 9.77 -8.34 -6.30
N THR A 11 11.02 -7.92 -6.15
CA THR A 11 12.06 -8.75 -5.54
C THR A 11 11.96 -8.85 -4.01
N ARG A 12 11.22 -7.94 -3.35
CA ARG A 12 11.19 -7.79 -1.89
C ARG A 12 10.72 -9.05 -1.17
N PHE A 13 9.78 -9.78 -1.76
CA PHE A 13 9.14 -10.96 -1.18
C PHE A 13 9.43 -12.25 -1.96
N SER A 14 10.34 -12.17 -2.93
CA SER A 14 10.76 -13.28 -3.81
C SER A 14 11.13 -14.56 -3.03
N LEU A 15 11.76 -14.40 -1.86
CA LEU A 15 12.20 -15.49 -0.98
C LEU A 15 11.06 -16.37 -0.45
N PHE A 16 9.82 -15.87 -0.42
CA PHE A 16 8.65 -16.62 0.05
C PHE A 16 8.03 -17.47 -1.06
N PHE A 17 8.14 -17.05 -2.32
CA PHE A 17 7.61 -17.84 -3.43
C PHE A 17 8.39 -19.16 -3.57
N GLY A 18 7.67 -20.22 -3.92
CA GLY A 18 8.20 -21.60 -3.96
C GLY A 18 8.31 -22.32 -2.61
N LYS A 19 8.07 -21.66 -1.47
CA LYS A 19 7.97 -22.34 -0.17
C LYS A 19 6.61 -23.01 0.03
N ASP A 20 6.60 -24.16 0.70
CA ASP A 20 5.38 -24.81 1.15
C ASP A 20 4.70 -24.03 2.31
N SER A 21 3.43 -24.33 2.57
CA SER A 21 2.63 -23.62 3.58
C SER A 21 3.17 -23.75 5.02
N GLN A 22 3.82 -24.86 5.38
CA GLN A 22 4.40 -25.03 6.72
C GLN A 22 5.64 -24.15 6.88
N SER A 23 6.48 -24.09 5.86
CA SER A 23 7.66 -23.23 5.80
C SER A 23 7.28 -21.75 5.83
N LEU A 24 6.21 -21.36 5.14
CA LEU A 24 5.68 -19.99 5.17
C LEU A 24 5.10 -19.62 6.54
N ALA A 25 4.35 -20.52 7.17
CA ALA A 25 3.75 -20.27 8.47
C ALA A 25 4.81 -20.00 9.56
N LYS A 26 5.95 -20.69 9.51
CA LYS A 26 7.11 -20.43 10.40
C LYS A 26 7.69 -19.01 10.26
N LEU A 27 7.45 -18.37 9.12
CA LEU A 27 7.88 -17.00 8.82
C LEU A 27 6.75 -15.98 9.03
N GLY A 28 5.59 -16.40 9.57
CA GLY A 28 4.42 -15.53 9.73
C GLY A 28 3.74 -15.17 8.41
N VAL A 29 4.00 -15.92 7.34
CA VAL A 29 3.41 -15.70 6.01
C VAL A 29 2.33 -16.75 5.77
N MET A 30 1.21 -16.31 5.20
CA MET A 30 0.10 -17.19 4.81
C MET A 30 -0.12 -17.14 3.31
N THR A 31 -0.50 -18.26 2.72
CA THR A 31 -1.05 -18.30 1.37
C THR A 31 -2.57 -18.18 1.43
N ARG A 32 -3.15 -17.47 0.47
CA ARG A 32 -4.60 -17.44 0.22
C ARG A 32 -4.87 -17.68 -1.26
N VAL A 33 -6.01 -18.30 -1.54
CA VAL A 33 -6.62 -18.30 -2.87
C VAL A 33 -7.65 -17.18 -2.87
N VAL A 34 -7.60 -16.33 -3.89
CA VAL A 34 -8.52 -15.20 -4.01
C VAL A 34 -9.93 -15.72 -4.31
N ASP A 35 -10.88 -15.33 -3.46
CA ASP A 35 -12.28 -15.74 -3.53
C ASP A 35 -13.26 -14.59 -3.88
N LYS A 36 -12.75 -13.36 -3.98
CA LYS A 36 -13.51 -12.17 -4.37
C LYS A 36 -12.62 -11.11 -5.01
N ASN A 37 -13.20 -10.29 -5.89
CA ASN A 37 -12.58 -9.10 -6.48
C ASN A 37 -13.62 -7.95 -6.47
N PRO A 38 -13.35 -6.80 -5.83
CA PRO A 38 -12.12 -6.44 -5.10
C PRO A 38 -12.04 -7.10 -3.72
N GLY A 39 -10.83 -7.22 -3.16
CA GLY A 39 -10.64 -7.78 -1.82
C GLY A 39 -9.20 -8.12 -1.43
N PHE A 40 -8.32 -8.30 -2.42
CA PHE A 40 -6.94 -8.73 -2.23
C PHE A 40 -5.98 -7.75 -2.91
N PRO A 41 -5.85 -6.51 -2.39
CA PRO A 41 -5.04 -5.47 -3.01
C PRO A 41 -3.55 -5.81 -2.96
N CYS A 42 -2.91 -5.99 -4.11
CA CYS A 42 -1.48 -6.26 -4.21
C CYS A 42 -0.66 -4.97 -4.08
N ARG A 43 0.36 -4.97 -3.22
CA ARG A 43 1.23 -3.79 -2.99
C ARG A 43 2.35 -3.64 -4.03
N VAL A 44 2.62 -4.69 -4.82
CA VAL A 44 3.63 -4.70 -5.88
C VAL A 44 3.03 -4.23 -7.21
N SER A 45 1.88 -4.80 -7.61
CA SER A 45 1.22 -4.42 -8.88
C SER A 45 0.26 -3.24 -8.78
N LEU A 46 -0.08 -2.80 -7.55
CA LEU A 46 -1.12 -1.79 -7.26
C LEU A 46 -2.47 -2.12 -7.93
N GLN A 47 -2.82 -3.39 -7.90
CA GLN A 47 -4.08 -3.92 -8.44
C GLN A 47 -4.66 -4.91 -7.44
N ASP A 48 -5.98 -5.10 -7.46
CA ASP A 48 -6.57 -6.29 -6.82
C ASP A 48 -6.08 -7.56 -7.54
N ALA A 49 -6.00 -8.65 -6.78
CA ALA A 49 -5.81 -9.97 -7.33
C ALA A 49 -7.13 -10.51 -7.89
N GLU A 50 -7.03 -11.32 -8.94
CA GLU A 50 -8.15 -11.96 -9.61
C GLU A 50 -8.58 -13.25 -8.91
N ILE A 51 -9.87 -13.59 -9.01
CA ILE A 51 -10.42 -14.81 -8.41
C ILE A 51 -9.66 -16.04 -8.93
N GLY A 52 -9.24 -16.90 -8.00
CA GLY A 52 -8.44 -18.09 -8.28
C GLY A 52 -6.92 -17.87 -8.24
N GLU A 53 -6.44 -16.61 -8.24
CA GLU A 53 -5.00 -16.35 -8.04
C GLU A 53 -4.56 -16.76 -6.62
N ARG A 54 -3.29 -17.16 -6.52
CA ARG A 54 -2.62 -17.36 -5.23
C ARG A 54 -1.91 -16.08 -4.81
N VAL A 55 -2.14 -15.68 -3.57
CA VAL A 55 -1.52 -14.50 -2.95
C VAL A 55 -0.82 -14.87 -1.65
N LEU A 56 0.22 -14.11 -1.32
CA LEU A 56 0.84 -14.11 0.01
C LEU A 56 0.19 -13.02 0.87
N LEU A 57 -0.12 -13.36 2.11
CA LEU A 57 -0.48 -12.45 3.18
C LEU A 57 0.66 -12.43 4.19
N LEU A 58 1.29 -11.27 4.34
CA LEU A 58 2.49 -11.10 5.15
C LEU A 58 2.50 -9.73 5.84
N ASN A 59 3.29 -9.60 6.91
CA ASN A 59 3.45 -8.32 7.60
C ASN A 59 4.53 -7.47 6.92
N PHE A 60 4.23 -6.19 6.68
CA PHE A 60 5.15 -5.23 6.10
C PHE A 60 5.25 -3.97 6.95
N GLU A 61 6.48 -3.62 7.31
CA GLU A 61 6.84 -2.39 8.00
C GLU A 61 6.94 -1.25 7.00
N HIS A 62 5.82 -0.55 6.81
CA HIS A 62 5.70 0.54 5.84
C HIS A 62 6.22 1.87 6.38
N LEU A 63 6.40 2.02 7.70
CA LEU A 63 7.04 3.19 8.30
C LEU A 63 8.11 2.75 9.31
N PRO A 64 9.34 2.43 8.86
CA PRO A 64 10.38 1.86 9.72
C PRO A 64 11.19 2.89 10.52
N ALA A 65 10.82 4.17 10.46
CA ALA A 65 11.50 5.24 11.17
C ALA A 65 11.43 5.06 12.69
N ARG A 66 12.44 5.57 13.42
CA ARG A 66 12.42 5.65 14.89
C ARG A 66 11.53 6.81 15.36
N SER A 67 10.23 6.72 15.09
CA SER A 67 9.22 7.69 15.51
C SER A 67 8.09 6.99 16.29
N PRO A 68 7.28 7.72 17.07
CA PRO A 68 6.08 7.17 17.71
C PRO A 68 5.07 6.58 16.71
N PHE A 69 5.18 6.92 15.42
CA PHE A 69 4.33 6.42 14.35
C PHE A 69 4.91 5.19 13.64
N ARG A 70 6.07 4.66 14.07
CA ARG A 70 6.64 3.41 13.53
C ARG A 70 5.55 2.33 13.41
N SER A 71 5.30 1.85 12.20
CA SER A 71 4.10 1.06 11.91
C SER A 71 4.39 -0.09 10.94
N SER A 72 3.71 -1.20 11.19
CA SER A 72 3.66 -2.36 10.30
C SER A 72 2.24 -2.91 10.26
N HIS A 73 1.85 -3.51 9.13
CA HIS A 73 0.55 -4.18 9.01
C HIS A 73 0.59 -5.27 7.96
N ALA A 74 -0.41 -6.14 7.97
CA ALA A 74 -0.64 -7.14 6.94
C ALA A 74 -0.89 -6.50 5.56
N ILE A 75 -0.22 -7.02 4.53
CA ILE A 75 -0.37 -6.67 3.12
C ILE A 75 -0.52 -7.93 2.26
N TYR A 76 -1.08 -7.78 1.06
CA TYR A 76 -1.07 -8.83 0.04
C TYR A 76 0.00 -8.58 -1.02
N ASP A 77 0.60 -9.66 -1.48
CA ASP A 77 1.45 -9.73 -2.66
C ASP A 77 0.96 -10.87 -3.58
N ARG A 78 0.91 -10.63 -4.90
CA ARG A 78 0.42 -11.59 -5.88
C ARG A 78 1.59 -12.43 -6.38
N GLU A 79 1.37 -13.72 -6.56
CA GLU A 79 2.40 -14.58 -7.16
C GLU A 79 2.71 -14.13 -8.59
N GLY A 80 3.98 -13.81 -8.86
CA GLY A 80 4.42 -13.28 -10.16
C GLY A 80 4.06 -11.81 -10.40
N ALA A 81 3.67 -11.06 -9.37
CA ALA A 81 3.45 -9.62 -9.51
C ALA A 81 4.72 -8.90 -9.99
N THR A 82 4.59 -8.12 -11.06
CA THR A 82 5.64 -7.20 -11.50
C THR A 82 5.46 -5.86 -10.84
N GLN A 83 6.56 -5.23 -10.43
CA GLN A 83 6.52 -3.87 -9.89
C GLN A 83 5.91 -2.93 -10.93
N THR A 84 4.86 -2.20 -10.54
CA THR A 84 4.23 -1.22 -11.44
C THR A 84 4.86 0.16 -11.28
N HIS A 85 5.00 0.88 -12.40
CA HIS A 85 5.44 2.27 -12.43
C HIS A 85 4.37 3.07 -13.19
N LEU A 86 3.49 3.72 -12.43
CA LEU A 86 2.47 4.60 -13.00
C LEU A 86 3.09 5.96 -13.35
N PRO A 87 2.61 6.67 -14.38
CA PRO A 87 3.00 8.06 -14.60
C PRO A 87 2.58 8.98 -13.43
N PRO A 88 3.22 10.14 -13.26
CA PRO A 88 2.79 11.13 -12.29
C PRO A 88 1.32 11.52 -12.48
N ASN A 89 0.64 11.79 -11.37
CA ASN A 89 -0.79 12.13 -11.29
C ASN A 89 -1.77 11.02 -11.73
N VAL A 90 -1.29 9.80 -12.03
CA VAL A 90 -2.15 8.67 -12.34
C VAL A 90 -2.48 7.90 -11.05
N VAL A 91 -3.76 7.91 -10.69
CA VAL A 91 -4.28 7.14 -9.55
C VAL A 91 -4.43 5.66 -9.94
N PRO A 92 -3.88 4.71 -9.15
CA PRO A 92 -4.15 3.29 -9.33
C PRO A 92 -5.64 2.96 -9.22
N GLU A 93 -6.19 2.24 -10.19
CA GLU A 93 -7.63 1.95 -10.26
C GLU A 93 -8.16 1.24 -9.00
N PHE A 94 -7.36 0.37 -8.38
CA PHE A 94 -7.79 -0.31 -7.16
C PHE A 94 -8.12 0.69 -6.04
N LEU A 95 -7.51 1.87 -5.97
CA LEU A 95 -7.85 2.84 -4.94
C LEU A 95 -9.29 3.38 -5.11
N ARG A 96 -9.82 3.44 -6.33
CA ARG A 96 -11.12 4.08 -6.65
C ARG A 96 -12.30 3.48 -5.92
N ALA A 97 -12.32 2.17 -5.72
CA ALA A 97 -13.43 1.46 -5.10
C ALA A 97 -13.41 1.46 -3.56
N ARG A 98 -12.56 2.28 -2.92
CA ARG A 98 -12.27 2.18 -1.49
C ARG A 98 -12.47 3.51 -0.77
N THR A 99 -12.89 3.43 0.49
CA THR A 99 -12.67 4.52 1.45
C THR A 99 -11.23 4.44 1.95
N LEU A 100 -10.53 5.55 1.88
CA LEU A 100 -9.10 5.66 2.11
C LEU A 100 -8.82 6.57 3.30
N SER A 101 -7.83 6.19 4.10
CA SER A 101 -7.21 7.07 5.10
C SER A 101 -5.85 7.50 4.56
N LEU A 102 -5.71 8.78 4.23
CA LEU A 102 -4.47 9.38 3.77
C LEU A 102 -3.79 10.03 4.97
N ARG A 103 -2.54 9.66 5.22
CA ARG A 103 -1.78 10.09 6.40
C ARG A 103 -0.51 10.78 5.95
N ALA A 104 -0.40 12.07 6.20
CA ALA A 104 0.74 12.88 5.83
C ALA A 104 1.80 12.85 6.94
N PHE A 105 3.05 12.56 6.55
CA PHE A 105 4.19 12.48 7.44
C PHE A 105 5.27 13.48 7.04
N ASP A 106 5.91 14.08 8.03
CA ASP A 106 7.09 14.93 7.83
C ASP A 106 8.40 14.13 7.70
N ALA A 107 9.51 14.86 7.60
CA ALA A 107 10.88 14.31 7.51
C ALA A 107 11.30 13.48 8.73
N GLN A 108 10.66 13.68 9.88
CA GLN A 108 10.91 12.95 11.12
C GLN A 108 9.94 11.77 11.29
N ALA A 109 9.13 11.48 10.27
CA ALA A 109 8.08 10.47 10.30
C ALA A 109 7.05 10.71 11.42
N LEU A 110 6.78 11.99 11.73
CA LEU A 110 5.65 12.39 12.55
C LEU A 110 4.45 12.67 11.64
N MET A 111 3.27 12.17 12.03
CA MET A 111 2.05 12.49 11.32
C MET A 111 1.68 13.94 11.59
N VAL A 112 1.60 14.75 10.53
CA VAL A 112 1.30 16.19 10.63
C VAL A 112 -0.14 16.49 10.25
N ASN A 113 -0.74 15.68 9.37
CA ASN A 113 -2.14 15.78 9.00
C ASN A 113 -2.66 14.41 8.50
N ALA A 114 -3.97 14.22 8.48
CA ALA A 114 -4.62 13.06 7.90
C ALA A 114 -6.02 13.42 7.37
N LEU A 115 -6.40 12.79 6.27
CA LEU A 115 -7.73 12.91 5.67
C LEU A 115 -8.36 11.53 5.51
N LEU A 116 -9.69 11.51 5.51
CA LEU A 116 -10.52 10.36 5.19
C LEU A 116 -11.41 10.75 4.02
N GLY A 117 -11.39 9.93 2.96
CA GLY A 117 -12.30 10.15 1.83
C GLY A 117 -12.36 8.98 0.87
N ASN A 118 -13.05 9.22 -0.24
CA ASN A 118 -13.30 8.20 -1.24
C ASN A 118 -12.14 8.15 -2.26
N GLY A 119 -11.83 6.96 -2.77
CA GLY A 119 -10.87 6.80 -3.87
C GLY A 119 -11.18 7.64 -5.11
N SER A 120 -12.42 8.06 -5.32
CA SER A 120 -12.79 9.01 -6.38
C SER A 120 -12.29 10.44 -6.15
N GLU A 121 -11.89 10.78 -4.92
CA GLU A 121 -11.49 12.13 -4.49
C GLU A 121 -10.00 12.23 -4.13
N VAL A 122 -9.27 11.12 -4.23
CA VAL A 122 -7.91 10.97 -3.70
C VAL A 122 -6.93 12.02 -4.23
N GLU A 123 -7.06 12.45 -5.48
CA GLU A 123 -6.21 13.52 -6.04
C GLU A 123 -6.38 14.85 -5.31
N THR A 124 -7.63 15.20 -4.98
CA THR A 124 -7.96 16.42 -4.25
C THR A 124 -7.38 16.37 -2.84
N GLU A 125 -7.52 15.22 -2.16
CA GLU A 125 -6.99 15.02 -0.81
C GLU A 125 -5.46 15.07 -0.78
N ILE A 126 -4.80 14.45 -1.76
CA ILE A 126 -3.34 14.52 -1.93
C ILE A 126 -2.91 15.98 -2.13
N ALA A 127 -3.62 16.74 -2.96
CA ALA A 127 -3.31 18.15 -3.19
C ALA A 127 -3.47 19.00 -1.92
N VAL A 128 -4.51 18.74 -1.12
CA VAL A 128 -4.71 19.41 0.19
C VAL A 128 -3.56 19.10 1.13
N LEU A 129 -3.24 17.82 1.33
CA LEU A 129 -2.16 17.42 2.24
C LEU A 129 -0.80 17.99 1.79
N PHE A 130 -0.49 17.94 0.50
CA PHE A 130 0.78 18.48 0.01
C PHE A 130 0.84 20.01 -0.10
N SER A 131 -0.26 20.72 0.13
CA SER A 131 -0.23 22.18 0.29
C SER A 131 0.55 22.59 1.54
N GLU A 132 0.67 21.69 2.52
CA GLU A 132 1.57 21.81 3.67
C GLU A 132 3.01 21.49 3.27
N THR A 133 3.90 22.47 3.44
CA THR A 133 5.29 22.39 2.96
C THR A 133 6.16 21.43 3.75
N ASN A 134 5.79 21.10 4.99
CA ASN A 134 6.51 20.18 5.87
C ASN A 134 6.15 18.70 5.66
N VAL A 135 5.09 18.39 4.90
CA VAL A 135 4.76 17.01 4.52
C VAL A 135 5.85 16.50 3.59
N GLU A 136 6.45 15.35 3.86
CA GLU A 136 7.42 14.69 2.98
C GLU A 136 6.76 13.61 2.12
N ARG A 137 5.92 12.79 2.76
CA ARG A 137 5.24 11.65 2.13
C ARG A 137 3.83 11.48 2.68
N ILE A 138 2.97 10.85 1.89
CA ILE A 138 1.62 10.46 2.31
C ILE A 138 1.53 8.94 2.24
N HIS A 139 1.05 8.30 3.30
CA HIS A 139 0.70 6.88 3.26
C HIS A 139 -0.80 6.75 3.06
N VAL A 140 -1.20 5.92 2.09
CA VAL A 140 -2.59 5.59 1.81
C VAL A 140 -2.91 4.27 2.49
N HIS A 141 -3.96 4.25 3.30
CA HIS A 141 -4.44 3.07 4.01
C HIS A 141 -5.90 2.79 3.62
N SER A 142 -6.31 1.53 3.70
CA SER A 142 -7.74 1.21 3.65
C SER A 142 -8.40 1.64 4.96
N ALA A 143 -9.49 2.42 4.89
CA ALA A 143 -10.08 3.05 6.09
C ALA A 143 -10.58 2.05 7.13
N GLY A 144 -11.25 0.96 6.71
CA GLY A 144 -11.80 -0.03 7.64
C GLY A 144 -10.71 -0.92 8.26
N PRO A 145 -9.99 -1.73 7.45
CA PRO A 145 -8.95 -2.63 7.96
C PRO A 145 -7.67 -1.93 8.46
N GLY A 146 -7.40 -0.68 8.07
CA GLY A 146 -6.19 0.06 8.43
C GLY A 146 -4.90 -0.36 7.69
N CYS A 147 -4.96 -1.38 6.83
CA CYS A 147 -3.79 -1.87 6.10
C CYS A 147 -3.21 -0.80 5.15
N PHE A 148 -1.89 -0.65 5.14
CA PHE A 148 -1.15 0.19 4.18
C PHE A 148 -1.39 -0.29 2.75
N LEU A 149 -1.75 0.60 1.82
CA LEU A 149 -2.01 0.28 0.41
C LEU A 149 -0.83 0.70 -0.47
N CYS A 150 -0.34 1.93 -0.32
CA CYS A 150 0.80 2.46 -1.06
C CYS A 150 1.28 3.79 -0.44
N GLU A 151 2.45 4.23 -0.87
CA GLU A 151 3.00 5.54 -0.53
C GLU A 151 2.81 6.50 -1.70
N VAL A 152 2.65 7.79 -1.38
CA VAL A 152 2.62 8.89 -2.34
C VAL A 152 3.69 9.90 -1.98
N GLN A 153 4.45 10.32 -2.98
CA GLN A 153 5.46 11.36 -2.87
C GLN A 153 5.19 12.48 -3.89
N ARG A 154 5.85 13.63 -3.73
CA ARG A 154 5.91 14.64 -4.78
C ARG A 154 6.73 14.08 -5.96
N ALA A 155 6.28 14.32 -7.18
CA ALA A 155 6.95 13.88 -8.41
C ALA A 155 7.70 15.03 -9.07
#